data_AF-A0A933VER0-F1
#
_entry.id   AF-A0A933VER0-F1
#
_cell.length_a   1.000
_cell.length_b   1.000
_cell.length_c   1.000
_cell.angle_alpha   90.00
_cell.angle_beta   90.00
_cell.angle_gamma   90.00
#
_symmetry.space_group_name_H-M   'P 1'
#
loop_
_entity.id
_entity.type
_entity.pdbx_description
1 polymer ?
#
loop_
_entity_poly.entity_id
_entity_poly.type
_entity_poly.pdbx_seq_one_letter_code
_entity_poly.pdbx_strand_id
1 'polypeptide(L)'
;MTTDSLDAVILPHTLEYATQPHEVLREVDRCLVPEGHVLILGFNPYGLWGLWRLLYGWRRRLPWTGRFISQTRLKDWLALLGFDTVSCRPVFFRPPSQRLASWLPMQVADRLAARGWPIPAAGYQLVARKRVVGMTPLRPRWRPRRSLLAGGLIEPSSRSHSRREL
;
A
#
# COMPACT_ATOMS: atom_id res chain seq x y z
N MET A 1 -14.68 16.88 -1.15
CA MET A 1 -13.99 16.35 -2.34
C MET A 1 -14.84 15.27 -2.99
N THR A 2 -14.87 15.21 -4.32
CA THR A 2 -15.58 14.18 -5.08
C THR A 2 -14.92 12.81 -4.83
N THR A 3 -15.72 11.75 -4.71
CA THR A 3 -15.23 10.38 -4.46
C THR A 3 -14.48 9.85 -5.70
N ASP A 4 -13.45 9.03 -5.51
CA ASP A 4 -12.67 8.37 -6.58
C ASP A 4 -12.27 9.32 -7.73
N SER A 5 -11.61 10.43 -7.39
CA SER A 5 -11.25 11.49 -8.35
C SER A 5 -9.75 11.75 -8.45
N LEU A 6 -8.95 11.15 -7.57
CA LEU A 6 -7.51 11.36 -7.50
C LEU A 6 -6.74 10.07 -7.81
N ASP A 7 -5.80 10.14 -8.75
CA ASP A 7 -4.89 9.03 -9.08
C ASP A 7 -3.77 8.86 -8.04
N ALA A 8 -3.34 9.99 -7.45
CA ALA A 8 -2.29 10.00 -6.44
C ALA A 8 -2.48 11.09 -5.38
N VAL A 9 -2.11 10.79 -4.14
CA VAL A 9 -2.11 11.75 -3.01
C VAL A 9 -0.76 11.75 -2.30
N ILE A 10 -0.25 12.93 -1.97
CA ILE A 10 1.01 13.11 -1.24
C ILE A 10 0.69 13.75 0.11
N LEU A 11 1.17 13.13 1.19
CA LEU A 11 1.03 13.61 2.57
C LEU A 11 2.41 13.92 3.17
N PRO A 12 2.95 15.14 2.94
CA PRO A 12 4.25 15.53 3.47
C PRO A 12 4.13 15.93 4.95
N HIS A 13 4.55 15.06 5.87
CA HIS A 13 4.51 15.30 7.33
C HIS A 13 3.12 15.67 7.88
N THR A 14 2.05 15.46 7.12
CA THR A 14 0.69 15.92 7.48
C THR A 14 0.12 15.15 8.67
N LEU A 15 0.35 13.83 8.72
CA LEU A 15 -0.23 12.96 9.75
C LEU A 15 0.29 13.24 11.16
N GLU A 16 1.44 13.89 11.29
CA GLU A 16 2.07 14.22 12.58
C GLU A 16 1.41 15.41 13.26
N TYR A 17 0.83 16.32 12.46
CA TYR A 17 0.19 17.55 12.92
C TYR A 17 -1.35 17.47 12.84
N ALA A 18 -1.88 16.42 12.22
CA ALA A 18 -3.31 16.16 12.20
C ALA A 18 -3.83 15.79 13.60
N THR A 19 -4.92 16.44 14.03
CA THR A 19 -5.64 16.10 15.27
C THR A 19 -6.11 14.64 15.25
N GLN A 20 -6.67 14.20 14.11
CA GLN A 20 -7.17 12.84 13.88
C GLN A 20 -6.57 12.27 12.59
N PRO A 21 -5.39 11.63 12.63
CA PRO A 21 -4.71 11.13 11.42
C PRO A 21 -5.51 10.04 10.69
N HIS A 22 -6.36 9.30 11.40
CA HIS A 22 -7.24 8.29 10.80
C HIS A 22 -8.30 8.90 9.89
N GLU A 23 -8.82 10.08 10.23
CA GLU A 23 -9.82 10.76 9.39
C GLU A 23 -9.18 11.27 8.11
N VAL A 24 -7.94 11.78 8.19
CA VAL A 24 -7.15 12.15 7.01
C VAL A 24 -6.97 10.92 6.10
N LEU A 25 -6.57 9.77 6.65
CA LEU A 25 -6.40 8.56 5.85
C LEU A 25 -7.72 8.05 5.23
N ARG A 26 -8.85 8.19 5.93
CA ARG A 26 -10.17 7.86 5.38
C ARG A 26 -10.59 8.80 4.26
N GLU A 27 -10.33 10.09 4.39
CA GLU A 27 -10.61 11.06 3.33
C GLU A 27 -9.74 10.80 2.11
N VAL A 28 -8.47 10.42 2.32
CA VAL A 28 -7.56 9.98 1.25
C VAL A 28 -8.11 8.75 0.56
N ASP A 29 -8.52 7.72 1.30
CA ASP A 29 -9.15 6.52 0.75
C ASP A 29 -10.40 6.86 -0.07
N ARG A 30 -11.27 7.74 0.44
CA ARG A 30 -12.49 8.16 -0.25
C ARG A 30 -12.21 8.93 -1.55
N CYS A 31 -11.13 9.71 -1.61
CA CYS A 31 -10.79 10.50 -2.79
C CYS A 31 -9.98 9.71 -3.83
N LEU A 32 -9.26 8.67 -3.41
CA LEU A 32 -8.40 7.88 -4.30
C LEU A 32 -9.21 6.94 -5.19
N VAL A 33 -8.91 6.94 -6.49
CA VAL A 33 -9.42 5.92 -7.42
C VAL A 33 -8.94 4.51 -7.03
N PRO A 34 -9.64 3.44 -7.45
CA PRO A 34 -9.12 2.07 -7.39
C PRO A 34 -7.72 1.97 -8.01
N GLU A 35 -6.80 1.25 -7.36
CA GLU A 35 -5.37 1.16 -7.74
C GLU A 35 -4.59 2.49 -7.70
N GLY A 36 -5.18 3.56 -7.17
CA GLY A 36 -4.51 4.83 -6.91
C GLY A 36 -3.41 4.71 -5.85
N HIS A 37 -2.47 5.67 -5.85
CA HIS A 37 -1.29 5.64 -4.99
C HIS A 37 -1.29 6.73 -3.92
N VAL A 38 -0.84 6.40 -2.72
CA VAL A 38 -0.59 7.39 -1.65
C VAL A 38 0.88 7.36 -1.27
N LEU A 39 1.50 8.55 -1.27
CA LEU A 39 2.86 8.79 -0.82
C LEU A 39 2.82 9.53 0.52
N ILE A 40 3.34 8.91 1.57
CA ILE A 40 3.33 9.45 2.92
C ILE A 40 4.77 9.68 3.36
N LEU A 41 5.08 10.91 3.77
CA LEU A 41 6.35 11.26 4.40
C LEU A 41 6.07 11.48 5.89
N GLY A 42 6.78 10.77 6.75
CA GLY A 42 6.61 10.87 8.19
C GLY A 42 7.92 10.68 8.96
N PHE A 43 7.96 11.16 10.20
CA PHE A 43 9.07 10.98 11.12
C PHE A 43 8.95 9.66 11.87
N ASN A 44 10.08 8.97 12.01
CA ASN A 44 10.14 7.73 12.76
C ASN A 44 10.40 8.03 14.25
N PRO A 45 9.52 7.64 15.18
CA PRO A 45 9.73 7.81 16.62
C PRO A 45 10.95 7.04 17.14
N TYR A 46 11.38 5.97 16.45
CA TYR A 46 12.58 5.20 16.78
C TYR A 46 13.82 5.69 16.02
N GLY A 47 13.66 6.73 15.21
CA GLY A 47 14.71 7.37 14.45
C GLY A 47 15.63 8.24 15.31
N LEU A 48 16.72 8.72 14.70
CA LEU A 48 17.60 9.72 15.30
C LEU A 48 16.79 10.93 15.80
N TRP A 49 15.86 11.45 15.01
CA TRP A 49 15.03 12.58 15.46
C TRP A 49 14.04 12.21 16.57
N GLY A 50 13.55 10.97 16.63
CA GLY A 50 12.76 10.50 17.76
C GLY A 50 13.53 10.53 19.08
N LEU A 51 14.80 10.09 19.06
CA LEU A 51 15.68 10.18 20.23
C LEU A 51 16.00 11.63 20.60
N TRP A 52 16.30 12.48 19.62
CA TRP A 52 16.51 13.91 19.87
C TRP A 52 15.26 14.61 20.40
N ARG A 53 14.05 14.19 19.99
CA ARG A 53 12.79 14.65 20.56
C ARG A 53 12.65 14.25 22.02
N LEU A 54 13.05 13.03 22.40
CA LEU A 54 13.02 12.61 23.80
C LEU A 54 14.00 13.44 24.65
N LEU A 55 15.17 13.76 24.09
CA LEU A 55 16.23 14.53 24.76
C LEU A 55 16.02 16.05 24.75
N TYR A 56 15.28 16.62 23.80
CA TYR A 56 15.13 18.08 23.64
C TYR A 56 13.68 18.56 23.46
N GLY A 57 12.71 17.65 23.55
CA GLY A 57 11.28 17.93 23.31
C GLY A 57 10.67 18.95 24.28
N TRP A 58 11.27 19.13 25.46
CA TRP A 58 10.92 20.20 26.40
C TRP A 58 11.10 21.61 25.82
N ARG A 59 11.88 21.79 24.74
CA ARG A 59 12.08 23.10 24.10
C ARG A 59 10.92 23.56 23.21
N ARG A 60 9.86 22.77 23.01
CA ARG A 60 8.64 23.13 22.23
C ARG A 60 8.89 23.78 20.86
N ARG A 61 10.03 23.49 20.22
CA ARG A 61 10.33 23.98 18.86
C ARG A 61 9.77 23.02 17.81
N LEU A 62 9.31 23.54 16.69
CA LEU A 62 9.07 22.75 15.47
C LEU A 62 10.41 22.09 15.09
N PRO A 63 10.48 20.77 14.81
CA PRO A 63 9.43 19.80 14.49
C PRO A 63 9.00 18.89 15.66
N TRP A 64 9.44 19.18 16.89
CA TRP A 64 9.32 18.28 18.06
C TRP A 64 7.92 18.22 18.67
N THR A 65 7.00 19.06 18.19
CA THR A 65 5.62 19.18 18.68
C THR A 65 4.65 18.20 18.04
N GLY A 66 5.01 17.59 16.90
CA GLY A 66 4.16 16.61 16.20
C GLY A 66 4.10 15.23 16.88
N ARG A 67 3.03 14.47 16.60
CA ARG A 67 2.88 13.08 17.04
C ARG A 67 3.54 12.15 16.02
N PHE A 68 4.79 11.77 16.28
CA PHE A 68 5.52 10.85 15.40
C PHE A 68 4.82 9.47 15.36
N ILE A 69 4.55 8.99 14.16
CA ILE A 69 3.86 7.71 13.90
C ILE A 69 4.89 6.74 13.35
N SER A 70 5.03 5.56 13.98
CA SER A 70 5.95 4.54 13.48
C SER A 70 5.50 4.00 12.13
N GLN A 71 6.46 3.64 11.28
CA GLN A 71 6.19 3.04 9.97
C GLN A 71 5.33 1.77 10.08
N THR A 72 5.51 0.96 11.14
CA THR A 72 4.72 -0.26 11.37
C THR A 72 3.27 0.09 11.62
N ARG A 73 3.00 1.05 12.51
CA ARG A 73 1.64 1.50 12.82
C ARG A 73 0.95 2.10 11.61
N LEU A 74 1.69 2.88 10.80
CA LEU A 74 1.13 3.43 9.57
C LEU A 74 0.77 2.32 8.55
N LYS A 75 1.63 1.31 8.39
CA LYS A 75 1.33 0.14 7.55
C LYS A 75 0.08 -0.59 8.03
N ASP A 76 -0.06 -0.78 9.35
CA ASP A 76 -1.25 -1.43 9.92
C ASP A 76 -2.52 -0.63 9.60
N TRP A 77 -2.49 0.70 9.75
CA TRP A 77 -3.63 1.56 9.43
C TRP A 77 -4.00 1.54 7.96
N LEU A 78 -3.00 1.50 7.07
CA LEU A 78 -3.21 1.38 5.64
C LEU A 78 -3.79 0.01 5.27
N ALA A 79 -3.29 -1.06 5.87
CA ALA A 79 -3.81 -2.41 5.66
C ALA A 79 -5.28 -2.52 6.08
N LEU A 80 -5.67 -1.88 7.19
CA LEU A 80 -7.07 -1.82 7.64
C LEU A 80 -8.00 -1.08 6.65
N LEU A 81 -7.45 -0.17 5.84
CA LEU A 81 -8.18 0.55 4.79
C LEU A 81 -8.15 -0.18 3.44
N GLY A 82 -7.53 -1.36 3.34
CA GLY A 82 -7.40 -2.10 2.08
C GLY A 82 -6.27 -1.62 1.18
N PHE A 83 -5.32 -0.85 1.72
CA PHE A 83 -4.12 -0.46 0.98
C PHE A 83 -3.06 -1.55 1.07
N ASP A 84 -2.38 -1.77 -0.05
CA ASP A 84 -1.18 -2.59 -0.13
C ASP A 84 0.07 -1.70 -0.07
N THR A 85 1.08 -2.11 0.72
CA THR A 85 2.31 -1.33 0.86
C THR A 85 3.28 -1.68 -0.25
N VAL A 86 3.51 -0.76 -1.19
CA VAL A 86 4.39 -0.96 -2.35
C VAL A 86 5.87 -0.79 -1.97
N SER A 87 6.19 0.26 -1.22
CA SER A 87 7.57 0.55 -0.82
C SER A 87 7.60 1.34 0.47
N CYS A 88 8.59 1.07 1.32
CA CYS A 88 8.86 1.83 2.53
C CYS A 88 10.36 2.06 2.63
N ARG A 89 10.81 3.30 2.45
CA ARG A 89 12.22 3.66 2.46
C ARG A 89 12.52 4.59 3.64
N PRO A 90 13.50 4.26 4.49
CA PRO A 90 13.99 5.22 5.46
C PRO A 90 14.59 6.45 4.75
N VAL A 91 14.24 7.64 5.22
CA VAL A 91 14.75 8.92 4.70
C VAL A 91 15.23 9.81 5.85
N PHE A 92 16.05 10.82 5.53
CA PHE A 92 16.65 11.75 6.50
C PHE A 92 17.60 11.08 7.51
N PHE A 93 18.81 10.72 7.08
CA PHE A 93 19.86 10.19 7.98
C PHE A 93 20.65 11.28 8.73
N ARG A 94 20.29 12.56 8.58
CA ARG A 94 21.04 13.68 9.16
C ARG A 94 20.66 13.95 10.62
N PRO A 95 21.64 14.16 11.51
CA PRO A 95 21.36 14.67 12.85
C PRO A 95 20.78 16.10 12.79
N PRO A 96 19.88 16.45 13.71
CA PRO A 96 19.17 17.74 13.70
C PRO A 96 20.04 18.92 14.15
N SER A 97 21.19 18.69 14.77
CA SER A 97 22.10 19.75 15.19
C SER A 97 23.07 20.12 14.07
N GLN A 98 23.13 21.40 13.68
CA GLN A 98 24.03 21.91 12.64
C GLN A 98 25.51 21.57 12.93
N ARG A 99 25.91 21.57 14.21
CA ARG A 99 27.27 21.24 14.64
C ARG A 99 27.62 19.76 14.41
N LEU A 100 26.71 18.85 14.72
CA LEU A 100 26.91 17.40 14.50
C LEU A 100 26.73 17.02 13.03
N ALA A 101 25.83 17.73 12.32
CA ALA A 101 25.63 17.58 10.88
C ALA A 101 26.81 18.10 10.04
N SER A 102 27.70 18.90 10.64
CA SER A 102 28.98 19.31 10.04
C SER A 102 30.06 18.24 10.22
N TRP A 103 29.96 17.41 11.27
CA TRP A 103 30.90 16.30 11.53
C TRP A 103 30.63 15.06 10.67
N LEU A 104 29.38 14.86 10.22
CA LEU A 104 29.01 13.75 9.35
C LEU A 104 28.47 14.27 8.01
N PRO A 105 29.28 14.30 6.93
CA PRO A 105 28.83 14.70 5.61
C PRO A 105 27.68 13.81 5.13
N MET A 106 26.74 14.39 4.37
CA MET A 106 25.56 13.68 3.84
C MET A 106 25.96 12.40 3.10
N GLN A 107 27.02 12.49 2.31
CA GLN A 107 27.54 11.38 1.51
C GLN A 107 28.06 10.21 2.36
N VAL A 108 28.56 10.48 3.59
CA VAL A 108 29.02 9.44 4.50
C VAL A 108 27.82 8.77 5.16
N ALA A 109 26.83 9.55 5.61
CA ALA A 109 25.58 9.02 6.15
C ALA A 109 24.83 8.16 5.12
N ASP A 110 24.72 8.64 3.88
CA ASP A 110 24.08 7.93 2.78
C ASP A 110 24.86 6.66 2.39
N ARG A 111 26.21 6.72 2.36
CA ARG A 111 27.05 5.53 2.12
C ARG A 111 26.92 4.50 3.23
N LEU A 112 26.88 4.93 4.49
CA LEU A 112 26.72 4.02 5.64
C LEU A 112 25.33 3.39 5.63
N ALA A 113 24.28 4.16 5.34
CA ALA A 113 22.95 3.63 5.14
C ALA A 113 22.90 2.61 3.97
N ALA A 114 23.56 2.91 2.85
CA ALA A 114 23.68 2.00 1.71
C ALA A 114 24.52 0.74 2.01
N ARG A 115 25.48 0.85 2.95
CA ARG A 115 26.32 -0.27 3.45
C ARG A 115 25.55 -1.21 4.39
N GLY A 116 24.28 -0.92 4.70
CA GLY A 116 23.47 -1.68 5.63
C GLY A 116 23.79 -1.40 7.10
N TRP A 117 24.53 -0.32 7.41
CA TRP A 117 24.67 0.11 8.79
C TRP A 117 23.32 0.61 9.32
N PRO A 118 22.91 0.21 10.53
CA PRO A 118 21.62 0.56 11.10
C PRO A 118 21.65 2.00 11.63
N ILE A 119 21.84 2.99 10.73
CA ILE A 119 21.63 4.38 11.09
C ILE A 119 20.12 4.58 11.18
N PRO A 120 19.56 4.89 12.37
CA PRO A 120 18.13 5.05 12.55
C PRO A 120 17.69 6.33 11.82
N ALA A 121 17.11 6.15 10.64
CA ALA A 121 16.63 7.25 9.82
C ALA A 121 15.60 8.10 10.58
N ALA A 122 15.69 9.42 10.42
CA ALA A 122 14.80 10.35 11.10
C ALA A 122 13.36 10.27 10.60
N GLY A 123 13.16 9.88 9.35
CA GLY A 123 11.85 9.69 8.76
C GLY A 123 11.78 8.50 7.82
N TYR A 124 10.62 8.35 7.19
CA TYR A 124 10.36 7.35 6.18
C TYR A 124 9.50 7.93 5.07
N GLN A 125 9.70 7.37 3.89
CA GLN A 125 8.87 7.54 2.71
C GLN A 125 8.12 6.24 2.50
N LEU A 126 6.81 6.26 2.65
CA LEU A 126 5.94 5.10 2.44
C LEU A 126 5.06 5.35 1.22
N VAL A 127 5.10 4.42 0.28
CA VAL A 127 4.20 4.35 -0.88
C VAL A 127 3.26 3.19 -0.68
N ALA A 128 1.95 3.46 -0.72
CA ALA A 128 0.91 2.45 -0.67
C ALA A 128 -0.07 2.62 -1.83
N ARG A 129 -0.74 1.53 -2.21
CA ARG A 129 -1.68 1.48 -3.32
C ARG A 129 -3.03 0.99 -2.83
N LYS A 130 -4.11 1.70 -3.17
CA LYS A 130 -5.48 1.30 -2.81
C LYS A 130 -5.84 0.06 -3.62
N ARG A 131 -5.98 -1.11 -2.99
CA ARG A 131 -6.44 -2.31 -3.68
C ARG A 131 -7.94 -2.45 -3.55
N VAL A 132 -8.63 -2.56 -4.68
CA VAL A 132 -10.04 -2.94 -4.69
C VAL A 132 -10.08 -4.40 -5.15
N VAL A 133 -10.53 -5.29 -4.26
CA VAL A 133 -10.67 -6.71 -4.60
C VAL A 133 -11.75 -6.82 -5.68
N GLY A 134 -11.33 -6.94 -6.94
CA GLY A 134 -12.21 -7.33 -8.01
C GLY A 134 -12.72 -8.74 -7.72
N MET A 135 -14.03 -8.91 -7.56
CA MET A 135 -14.63 -10.23 -7.68
C MET A 135 -14.29 -10.73 -9.07
N THR A 136 -13.40 -11.71 -9.19
CA THR A 136 -13.21 -12.42 -10.45
C THR A 136 -14.33 -13.44 -10.51
N PRO A 137 -15.39 -13.24 -11.32
CA PRO A 137 -16.43 -14.24 -11.43
C PRO A 137 -15.80 -15.49 -12.03
N LEU A 138 -15.58 -16.51 -11.19
CA LEU A 138 -15.22 -17.83 -11.65
C LEU A 138 -16.40 -18.34 -12.46
N ARG A 139 -16.29 -18.31 -13.79
CA ARG A 139 -17.28 -18.94 -14.67
C ARG A 139 -17.42 -20.40 -14.20
N PRO A 140 -18.60 -20.85 -13.76
CA PRO A 140 -18.78 -22.25 -13.45
C PRO A 140 -18.52 -23.03 -14.74
N ARG A 141 -17.39 -23.76 -14.78
CA ARG A 141 -17.14 -24.74 -15.83
C ARG A 141 -18.14 -25.86 -15.60
N TRP A 142 -19.32 -25.73 -16.20
CA TRP A 142 -20.24 -26.84 -16.38
C TRP A 142 -19.49 -27.89 -17.19
N ARG A 143 -18.89 -28.85 -16.50
CA ARG A 143 -18.44 -30.09 -17.12
C ARG A 143 -19.71 -30.84 -17.46
N PRO A 144 -20.07 -31.04 -18.74
CA PRO A 144 -21.06 -32.05 -19.03
C PRO A 144 -20.51 -33.35 -18.47
N ARG A 145 -21.21 -33.92 -17.48
CA ARG A 145 -20.98 -35.31 -17.08
C ARG A 145 -21.08 -36.10 -18.38
N ARG A 146 -19.95 -36.63 -18.87
CA ARG A 146 -19.98 -37.64 -19.92
C ARG A 146 -20.86 -38.74 -19.36
N SER A 147 -22.06 -38.85 -19.90
CA SER A 147 -22.91 -39.99 -19.66
C SER A 147 -22.12 -41.18 -20.17
N LEU A 148 -21.61 -42.00 -19.26
CA LEU A 148 -21.11 -43.33 -19.59
C LEU A 148 -22.35 -44.17 -19.90
N LEU A 149 -22.96 -43.92 -21.06
CA LEU A 149 -23.85 -44.88 -21.71
C LEU A 149 -22.96 -45.99 -22.24
N ALA A 150 -22.49 -46.83 -21.33
CA ALA A 150 -22.09 -48.19 -21.66
C ALA A 150 -23.38 -48.96 -21.92
N GLY A 151 -23.60 -49.35 -23.18
CA GLY A 151 -24.65 -50.30 -23.55
C GLY A 151 -25.64 -49.76 -24.57
N GLY A 152 -25.31 -49.98 -25.85
CA GLY A 152 -26.27 -50.28 -26.92
C GLY A 152 -27.54 -49.45 -26.98
N LEU A 153 -27.45 -48.27 -27.60
CA LEU A 153 -28.63 -47.68 -28.24
C LEU A 153 -28.64 -48.16 -29.69
N ILE A 154 -29.56 -49.10 -29.92
CA ILE A 154 -30.00 -49.61 -31.21
C ILE A 154 -30.29 -48.43 -32.13
N GLU A 155 -29.61 -48.38 -33.26
CA GLU A 155 -29.86 -47.41 -34.33
C GLU A 155 -31.15 -47.85 -35.05
N PRO A 156 -32.26 -47.12 -34.97
CA PRO A 156 -33.46 -47.49 -35.71
C PRO A 156 -33.19 -47.21 -37.19
N SER A 157 -33.05 -48.28 -37.97
CA SER A 157 -32.95 -48.18 -39.42
C SER A 157 -34.21 -47.53 -39.98
N SER A 158 -34.13 -46.28 -40.40
CA SER A 158 -35.20 -45.63 -41.17
C SER A 158 -35.23 -46.26 -42.57
N ARG A 159 -36.21 -47.13 -42.79
CA ARG A 159 -36.48 -47.72 -44.11
C ARG A 159 -37.10 -46.64 -44.99
N SER A 160 -36.31 -46.01 -45.85
CA SER A 160 -36.81 -45.08 -46.86
C SER A 160 -37.61 -45.86 -47.91
N HIS A 161 -38.94 -45.74 -47.87
CA HIS A 161 -39.78 -46.26 -48.93
C HIS A 161 -39.78 -45.27 -50.09
N SER A 162 -38.91 -45.48 -51.07
CA SER A 162 -38.98 -44.81 -52.36
C SER A 162 -40.20 -45.35 -53.12
N ARG A 163 -41.31 -44.61 -53.10
CA ARG A 163 -42.45 -44.84 -53.98
C ARG A 163 -42.21 -44.03 -55.26
N ARG A 164 -41.75 -44.71 -56.31
CA ARG A 164 -41.75 -44.19 -57.68
C ARG A 164 -43.16 -44.29 -58.27
N GLU A 165 -43.58 -43.17 -58.84
CA GLU A 165 -44.34 -42.99 -60.09
C GLU A 165 -45.67 -43.76 -60.26
N LEU A 166 -46.76 -42.99 -60.40
CA LEU A 166 -47.43 -42.70 -61.69
C LEU A 166 -48.11 -41.33 -61.61
#